data_AF-A0A3D4YYX5-F1
#
_entry.id   AF-A0A3D4YYX5-F1
#
_cell.length_a   1.000
_cell.length_b   1.000
_cell.length_c   1.000
_cell.angle_alpha   90.00
_cell.angle_beta   90.00
_cell.angle_gamma   90.00
#
_symmetry.space_group_name_H-M   'P 1'
#
loop_
_entity.id
_entity.type
_entity.pdbx_description
1 polymer ?
#
loop_
_entity_poly.entity_id
_entity_poly.type
_entity_poly.pdbx_seq_one_letter_code
_entity_poly.pdbx_strand_id
1 'polypeptide(L)' 'MKIQNDDYRRQVEGIFEKAPFLKNLGLKLHNCGPGWCESFLEVQNYHKQQNRLVHAGVIATLADHTAGGAALTLIA' A
#
# COMPACT_ATOMS: atom_id res chain seq x y z
N MET A 1 19.49 6.25 2.02
CA MET A 1 19.65 4.79 1.79
C MET A 1 20.19 4.58 0.38
N LYS A 2 20.91 3.48 0.12
CA LYS A 2 21.48 3.17 -1.19
C LYS A 2 20.40 2.51 -2.05
N ILE A 3 20.11 3.08 -3.21
CA ILE A 3 19.12 2.58 -4.18
C ILE A 3 19.83 1.54 -5.06
N GLN A 4 19.21 0.38 -5.28
CA GLN A 4 19.76 -0.66 -6.15
C GLN A 4 19.29 -0.53 -7.61
N ASN A 5 18.10 0.03 -7.84
CA ASN A 5 17.50 0.26 -9.15
C ASN A 5 16.65 1.54 -9.17
N ASP A 6 16.76 2.31 -10.24
CA ASP A 6 16.00 3.55 -10.43
C ASP A 6 14.56 3.31 -10.93
N ASP A 7 14.22 2.09 -11.38
CA ASP A 7 12.86 1.71 -11.81
C ASP A 7 11.96 1.25 -10.64
N TYR A 8 12.29 1.65 -9.41
CA TYR A 8 11.51 1.27 -8.23
C TYR A 8 10.03 1.67 -8.36
N ARG A 9 9.74 2.81 -8.99
CA ARG A 9 8.38 3.34 -9.08
C ARG A 9 7.46 2.39 -9.83
N ARG A 10 7.91 1.88 -10.97
CA ARG A 10 7.15 0.92 -11.78
C ARG A 10 6.95 -0.40 -11.06
N GLN A 11 7.95 -0.85 -10.30
CA GLN A 11 7.85 -2.07 -9.51
C GLN A 11 6.85 -1.92 -8.36
N VAL A 12 6.87 -0.79 -7.66
CA VAL A 12 5.88 -0.46 -6.62
C VAL A 12 4.48 -0.37 -7.22
N GLU A 13 4.29 0.35 -8.34
CA GLU A 13 3.02 0.36 -9.07
C GLU A 13 2.53 -1.06 -9.37
N GLY A 14 3.43 -1.92 -9.85
CA GLY A 14 3.13 -3.32 -10.15
C GLY A 14 2.62 -4.15 -8.97
N ILE A 15 3.16 -3.98 -7.75
CA ILE A 15 2.66 -4.74 -6.58
C ILE A 15 1.29 -4.25 -6.08
N PHE A 16 0.91 -3.00 -6.36
CA PHE A 16 -0.43 -2.49 -6.06
C PHE A 16 -1.44 -2.98 -7.12
N GLU A 17 -1.07 -2.95 -8.41
CA GLU A 17 -1.94 -3.39 -9.51
C GLU A 17 -2.21 -4.90 -9.48
N LYS A 18 -1.20 -5.72 -9.14
CA LYS A 18 -1.29 -7.18 -9.16
C LYS A 18 -1.99 -7.79 -7.94
N ALA A 19 -2.40 -6.99 -6.96
CA ALA A 19 -3.07 -7.47 -5.75
C ALA A 19 -4.58 -7.19 -5.79
N PRO A 20 -5.44 -8.14 -6.24
CA PRO A 20 -6.88 -7.93 -6.36
C PRO A 20 -7.55 -7.52 -5.04
N PHE A 21 -7.01 -7.99 -3.91
CA PHE A 21 -7.52 -7.65 -2.59
C PHE A 21 -7.46 -6.15 -2.31
N LEU A 22 -6.37 -5.46 -2.70
CA LEU A 22 -6.27 -4.00 -2.53
C LEU A 22 -7.31 -3.25 -3.35
N LYS A 23 -7.54 -3.72 -4.59
CA LYS A 23 -8.58 -3.17 -5.46
C LYS A 23 -9.97 -3.31 -4.83
N ASN A 24 -10.27 -4.46 -4.24
CA ASN A 24 -11.54 -4.68 -3.53
C ASN A 24 -11.68 -3.81 -2.27
N LEU A 25 -10.56 -3.47 -1.62
CA LEU A 25 -10.49 -2.54 -0.48
C LEU A 25 -10.50 -1.06 -0.89
N GLY A 26 -10.40 -0.75 -2.19
CA GLY A 26 -10.24 0.62 -2.67
C GLY A 26 -8.91 1.29 -2.30
N LEU A 27 -7.89 0.51 -1.94
CA LEU A 27 -6.56 1.00 -1.58
C LEU A 27 -5.77 1.37 -2.83
N LYS A 28 -5.13 2.54 -2.81
CA LYS A 28 -4.38 3.12 -3.93
C LYS A 28 -3.01 3.60 -3.49
N LEU A 29 -2.01 3.40 -4.34
CA LEU A 29 -0.72 4.07 -4.23
C LEU A 29 -0.92 5.59 -4.43
N HIS A 30 -0.40 6.40 -3.50
CA HIS A 30 -0.35 7.85 -3.64
C HIS A 30 0.98 8.31 -4.25
N ASN A 31 2.09 7.91 -3.61
CA ASN A 31 3.44 8.24 -4.07
C ASN A 31 4.47 7.30 -3.44
N CYS A 32 5.70 7.29 -3.96
CA CYS A 32 6.80 6.54 -3.38
C CYS A 32 8.16 7.15 -3.76
N GLY A 33 9.17 6.80 -2.98
CA GLY A 33 10.56 7.13 -3.24
C GLY A 33 11.49 6.30 -2.36
N PRO A 34 12.81 6.53 -2.40
CA PRO A 34 13.78 5.68 -1.72
C PRO A 34 13.50 5.52 -0.22
N GLY A 35 13.08 4.32 0.18
CA GLY A 35 12.76 3.95 1.55
C GLY A 35 11.40 4.43 2.07
N TRP A 36 10.53 4.95 1.21
CA TRP A 36 9.21 5.40 1.62
C TRP A 36 8.13 5.14 0.55
N CYS A 37 6.91 4.93 1.02
CA CYS A 37 5.73 4.72 0.20
C CYS A 37 4.55 5.33 0.94
N GLU A 38 3.65 5.95 0.19
CA GLU A 38 2.43 6.53 0.68
C GLU A 38 1.27 5.89 -0.08
N SER A 39 0.31 5.36 0.66
CA SER A 39 -0.93 4.81 0.10
C SER A 39 -2.12 5.32 0.90
N PHE A 40 -3.28 5.27 0.28
CA PHE A 40 -4.52 5.73 0.89
C PHE A 40 -5.69 4.86 0.46
N LEU A 41 -6.75 4.90 1.25
CA LEU A 41 -8.07 4.45 0.87
C LEU A 41 -9.11 5.41 1.46
N GLU A 42 -10.24 5.54 0.79
CA GLU A 42 -11.39 6.24 1.33
C GLU A 42 -12.19 5.29 2.24
N VAL A 43 -12.50 5.70 3.46
CA VAL A 43 -13.22 4.84 4.41
C VAL A 43 -14.67 4.70 3.99
N GLN A 44 -15.08 3.47 3.67
CA GLN A 44 -16.44 3.11 3.31
C GLN A 44 -17.12 2.31 4.44
N ASN A 45 -18.44 2.16 4.38
CA ASN A 45 -19.17 1.42 5.42
C ASN A 45 -18.73 -0.05 5.54
N TYR A 46 -18.36 -0.69 4.43
CA TYR A 46 -17.87 -2.08 4.44
C TYR A 46 -16.44 -2.22 5.00
N HIS A 47 -15.72 -1.12 5.25
CA HIS A 47 -14.43 -1.14 5.96
C HIS A 47 -14.59 -1.15 7.48
N LYS A 48 -15.81 -0.98 8.00
CA LYS A 48 -16.05 -0.85 9.43
C LYS A 48 -16.31 -2.20 10.08
N GLN A 49 -15.85 -2.35 11.32
CA GLN A 49 -16.21 -3.46 12.21
C GLN A 49 -17.53 -3.18 12.95
N GLN A 50 -17.97 -4.10 13.83
CA GLN A 50 -19.28 -4.05 14.50
C GLN A 50 -19.53 -2.78 15.32
N ASN A 51 -18.49 -2.09 15.79
CA ASN A 51 -18.61 -0.83 16.53
C ASN A 51 -18.56 0.43 15.65
N ARG A 52 -18.60 0.29 14.31
CA ARG A 52 -18.51 1.37 13.31
C ARG A 52 -17.14 2.05 13.18
N LEU A 53 -16.09 1.52 13.82
CA LEU A 53 -14.70 1.91 13.58
C LEU A 53 -14.12 1.12 12.39
N VAL A 54 -13.05 1.63 11.78
CA VAL A 54 -12.32 0.90 10.73
C VAL A 54 -11.81 -0.43 11.28
N HIS A 55 -12.08 -1.52 10.56
CA HIS A 55 -11.66 -2.86 10.96
C HIS A 55 -10.12 -2.93 11.01
N ALA A 56 -9.56 -3.53 12.05
CA ALA A 56 -8.11 -3.61 12.23
C ALA A 56 -7.41 -4.28 11.03
N GLY A 57 -8.05 -5.26 10.40
CA GLY A 57 -7.56 -5.88 9.16
C GLY A 57 -7.44 -4.91 7.97
N VAL A 58 -8.27 -3.88 7.86
CA VAL A 58 -8.14 -2.84 6.81
C VAL A 58 -6.90 -2.00 7.07
N ILE A 59 -6.70 -1.58 8.33
CA ILE A 59 -5.54 -0.80 8.76
C ILE A 59 -4.25 -1.61 8.57
N ALA A 60 -4.25 -2.88 8.99
CA ALA A 60 -3.12 -3.77 8.86
C ALA A 60 -2.77 -4.04 7.40
N THR A 61 -3.76 -4.25 6.53
CA THR A 61 -3.54 -4.41 5.09
C THR A 61 -2.91 -3.16 4.48
N LEU A 62 -3.41 -1.97 4.86
CA LEU A 62 -2.83 -0.71 4.38
C LEU A 62 -1.38 -0.55 4.86
N ALA A 63 -1.11 -0.81 6.13
CA ALA A 63 0.23 -0.70 6.69
C ALA A 63 1.20 -1.71 6.04
N ASP A 64 0.79 -2.97 5.91
CA ASP A 64 1.59 -4.06 5.34
C ASP A 64 2.00 -3.76 3.90
N HIS A 65 1.03 -3.46 3.02
CA HIS A 65 1.33 -3.23 1.61
C HIS A 65 2.12 -1.94 1.38
N THR A 66 1.88 -0.91 2.20
CA THR A 66 2.66 0.35 2.15
C THR A 66 4.10 0.12 2.58
N ALA A 67 4.32 -0.61 3.68
CA ALA A 67 5.66 -0.95 4.15
C ALA A 67 6.40 -1.84 3.14
N GLY A 68 5.71 -2.81 2.54
CA GLY A 68 6.24 -3.64 1.45
C GLY A 68 6.66 -2.79 0.24
N GLY A 69 5.83 -1.83 -0.16
CA GLY A 69 6.16 -0.85 -1.21
C GLY A 69 7.39 -0.01 -0.85
N ALA A 70 7.47 0.50 0.39
CA ALA A 70 8.62 1.27 0.84
C ALA A 70 9.92 0.44 0.82
N ALA A 71 9.89 -0.80 1.29
CA ALA A 71 11.04 -1.70 1.25
C ALA A 71 11.45 -2.04 -0.19
N LEU A 72 10.48 -2.28 -1.08
CA LEU A 72 10.74 -2.59 -2.48
C LEU A 72 11.53 -1.47 -3.16
N THR A 73 11.32 -0.20 -2.80
CA THR A 73 12.08 0.92 -3.40
C THR A 73 13.59 0.88 -3.18
N LEU A 74 14.08 -0.01 -2.31
CA LEU A 74 15.49 -0.12 -1.93
C LEU A 74 16.17 -1.38 -2.46
N ILE A 75 15.38 -2.41 -2.80
CA ILE A 75 15.86 -3.74 -3.19
C ILE A 75 15.44 -4.16 -4.60
N ALA A 76 14.49 -3.43 -5.18
CA ALA A 76 14.09 -3.50 -6.59
C ALA A 76 15.26 -3.21 -7.52
#